data_AF-A0A261FDI0-F1
#
_entry.id   AF-A0A261FDI0-F1
#
_cell.length_a   1.000
_cell.length_b   1.000
_cell.length_c   1.000
_cell.angle_alpha   90.00
_cell.angle_beta   90.00
_cell.angle_gamma   90.00
#
_symmetry.space_group_name_H-M   'P 1'
#
loop_
_entity.id
_entity.type
_entity.pdbx_description
1 polymer ?
#
loop_
_entity_poly.entity_id
_entity_poly.type
_entity_poly.pdbx_seq_one_letter_code
_entity_poly.pdbx_strand_id
1 'polypeptide(L)'
;MGHEDGLSNTMNHMSSYGMLGDYIEKIASKELQPVDVDPKRSNQHEIGGVTKAMLPVLGDIDRKATEGSGIPTVAIYLSDDDDPVAEDIVTSWYDTRRSNPTRSAEWRLYYQACTPMKLASAGDTLYCGYMKDGRLLLAITAASSSVDAQMRWLFGIKDLDGRFNVYDRTQASVDVFAVQLLSLLGFEPQQKDELLLEDMLNRWNYSFPTGREFAQYAEDSLTDIDPEVDDPDDVVLAYYEREYHLFRVLEEAVVQHEYEETPFVSVDGKINVPQFTTFYKHVRNRRMSRAGTSLEQHVQRILEARGIRYAPQAVTEKKKKPDFLFPGVEEYASKHYPARFLRMLAAKTSTKDRWRQVLDEADRINEKHLLTITPSGISVEQNRQMVDKKLRLVMPKKIRDTHPAEVQGNTILFSDFIKRVSEIPTLADLGLGD
;
A
#
# COMPACT_ATOMS: atom_id res chain seq x y z
N MET A 1 27.37 -33.16 30.68
CA MET A 1 26.96 -34.21 29.71
C MET A 1 25.47 -34.41 29.89
N GLY A 2 24.56 -33.98 29.04
CA GLY A 2 24.53 -32.98 27.99
C GLY A 2 23.08 -32.49 28.01
N HIS A 3 22.86 -31.18 28.07
CA HIS A 3 21.53 -30.58 27.96
C HIS A 3 21.21 -30.50 26.46
N GLU A 4 20.10 -31.11 26.05
CA GLU A 4 19.49 -30.88 24.75
C GLU A 4 18.72 -29.56 24.83
N ASP A 5 19.26 -28.53 24.20
CA ASP A 5 18.59 -27.27 23.95
C ASP A 5 17.52 -27.49 22.88
N GLY A 6 16.27 -27.22 23.27
CA GLY A 6 15.15 -27.07 22.37
C GLY A 6 15.42 -25.90 21.42
N LEU A 7 15.58 -26.21 20.14
CA LEU A 7 15.63 -25.22 19.08
C LEU A 7 14.25 -24.56 18.96
N SER A 8 14.16 -23.39 19.58
CA SER A 8 13.41 -22.21 19.16
C SER A 8 12.93 -22.29 17.71
N ASN A 9 11.63 -22.55 17.53
CA ASN A 9 10.95 -22.45 16.25
C ASN A 9 10.61 -20.96 16.00
N THR A 10 11.65 -20.17 15.77
CA THR A 10 11.55 -18.72 15.52
C THR A 10 11.32 -18.46 14.04
N MET A 11 10.18 -17.82 13.73
CA MET A 11 9.88 -16.97 12.58
C MET A 11 10.27 -17.52 11.20
N ASN A 12 9.31 -18.18 10.56
CA ASN A 12 9.30 -18.34 9.11
C ASN A 12 7.95 -17.87 8.54
N HIS A 13 7.59 -16.61 8.79
CA HIS A 13 6.71 -15.89 7.85
C HIS A 13 7.51 -15.60 6.57
N MET A 14 7.80 -16.66 5.81
CA MET A 14 8.27 -16.52 4.43
C MET A 14 7.19 -15.76 3.66
N SER A 15 7.61 -14.76 2.89
CA SER A 15 6.70 -13.98 2.05
C SER A 15 5.86 -14.90 1.16
N SER A 16 4.55 -14.95 1.39
CA SER A 16 3.62 -15.83 0.66
C SER A 16 3.47 -15.47 -0.83
N TYR A 17 4.16 -14.44 -1.30
CA TYR A 17 4.03 -13.88 -2.65
C TYR A 17 5.35 -13.90 -3.45
N GLY A 18 6.32 -14.72 -3.03
CA GLY A 18 7.57 -14.89 -3.77
C GLY A 18 8.49 -13.68 -3.73
N MET A 19 9.26 -13.50 -4.80
CA MET A 19 10.26 -12.44 -4.95
C MET A 19 9.79 -11.40 -5.97
N LEU A 20 10.27 -10.15 -5.85
CA LEU A 20 9.89 -9.08 -6.79
C LEU A 20 10.26 -9.43 -8.24
N GLY A 21 11.35 -10.20 -8.40
CA GLY A 21 11.80 -10.74 -9.67
C GLY A 21 10.81 -11.69 -10.34
N ASP A 22 9.81 -12.21 -9.64
CA ASP A 22 8.74 -13.04 -10.22
C ASP A 22 7.72 -12.18 -11.01
N TYR A 23 7.71 -10.86 -10.79
CA TYR A 23 6.77 -9.92 -11.40
C TYR A 23 7.44 -9.01 -12.43
N ILE A 24 8.60 -8.43 -12.07
CA ILE A 24 9.29 -7.42 -12.87
C ILE A 24 10.81 -7.58 -12.75
N GLU A 25 11.50 -7.33 -13.86
CA GLU A 25 12.96 -7.26 -13.91
C GLU A 25 13.48 -6.01 -13.16
N LYS A 26 14.75 -5.66 -13.39
CA LYS A 26 15.34 -4.41 -12.87
C LYS A 26 14.53 -3.20 -13.33
N ILE A 27 14.43 -2.19 -12.45
CA ILE A 27 13.79 -0.91 -12.77
C ILE A 27 14.85 0.13 -13.11
N ALA A 28 14.68 0.79 -14.24
CA ALA A 28 15.32 2.07 -14.51
C ALA A 28 14.44 3.21 -14.01
N SER A 29 15.00 4.16 -13.27
CA SER A 29 14.25 5.33 -12.79
C SER A 29 15.01 6.63 -13.03
N LYS A 30 14.25 7.72 -13.24
CA LYS A 30 14.75 9.08 -13.45
C LYS A 30 13.74 10.11 -12.93
N GLU A 31 14.24 11.15 -12.30
CA GLU A 31 13.49 12.39 -12.08
C GLU A 31 13.42 13.18 -13.39
N LEU A 32 12.20 13.40 -13.89
CA LEU A 32 11.93 14.04 -15.17
C LEU A 32 12.40 15.49 -15.16
N GLN A 33 13.17 15.85 -16.18
CA GLN A 33 13.67 17.20 -16.39
C GLN A 33 12.77 17.95 -17.38
N PRO A 34 12.84 19.28 -17.46
CA PRO A 34 12.03 20.04 -18.42
C PRO A 34 12.18 19.59 -19.88
N VAL A 35 13.36 19.07 -20.25
CA VAL A 35 13.63 18.52 -21.58
C VAL A 35 12.90 17.21 -21.88
N ASP A 36 12.41 16.50 -20.86
CA ASP A 36 11.69 15.24 -21.02
C ASP A 36 10.19 15.48 -21.28
N VAL A 37 9.62 16.53 -20.68
CA VAL A 37 8.16 16.77 -20.64
C VAL A 37 7.66 17.98 -21.43
N ASP A 38 8.47 19.02 -21.65
CA ASP A 38 8.03 20.23 -22.36
C ASP A 38 7.90 19.93 -23.87
N PRO A 39 6.71 19.99 -24.48
CA PRO A 39 6.53 19.68 -25.91
C PRO A 39 7.33 20.59 -26.86
N LYS A 40 7.80 21.76 -26.40
CA LYS A 40 8.64 22.68 -27.18
C LYS A 40 10.13 22.33 -27.13
N ARG A 41 10.56 21.51 -26.17
CA ARG A 41 11.96 21.16 -25.91
C ARG A 41 12.24 19.66 -25.97
N SER A 42 11.22 18.85 -25.69
CA SER A 42 11.25 17.40 -25.78
C SER A 42 11.30 16.99 -27.24
N ASN A 43 12.24 16.09 -27.55
CA ASN A 43 12.28 15.42 -28.84
C ASN A 43 11.06 14.49 -28.89
N GLN A 44 9.96 15.00 -29.45
CA GLN A 44 8.61 14.44 -29.42
C GLN A 44 8.59 12.90 -29.28
N HIS A 45 8.19 12.46 -28.09
CA HIS A 45 8.00 11.05 -27.72
C HIS A 45 9.26 10.19 -27.50
N GLU A 46 10.38 10.82 -27.13
CA GLU A 46 11.62 10.13 -26.77
C GLU A 46 11.94 10.31 -25.28
N ILE A 47 12.30 9.22 -24.60
CA ILE A 47 12.88 9.28 -23.27
C ILE A 47 14.41 9.36 -23.42
N GLY A 48 14.98 10.55 -23.20
CA GLY A 48 16.40 10.83 -23.46
C GLY A 48 17.35 10.23 -22.41
N GLY A 49 18.56 9.82 -22.83
CA GLY A 49 19.61 9.34 -21.93
C GLY A 49 19.43 7.92 -21.41
N VAL A 50 18.54 7.14 -22.03
CA VAL A 50 18.14 5.80 -21.58
C VAL A 50 19.14 4.69 -21.90
N THR A 51 20.03 4.85 -22.90
CA THR A 51 20.85 3.74 -23.41
C THR A 51 21.54 2.93 -22.32
N LYS A 52 22.25 3.57 -21.39
CA LYS A 52 22.99 2.85 -20.34
C LYS A 52 22.09 2.17 -19.30
N ALA A 53 20.93 2.75 -19.03
CA ALA A 53 20.02 2.27 -17.98
C ALA A 53 18.99 1.26 -18.49
N MET A 54 18.53 1.42 -19.72
CA MET A 54 17.52 0.55 -20.32
C MET A 54 18.11 -0.65 -21.04
N LEU A 55 19.39 -0.62 -21.47
CA LEU A 55 20.02 -1.79 -22.09
C LEU A 55 20.09 -3.01 -21.14
N PRO A 56 20.41 -2.87 -19.83
CA PRO A 56 20.29 -3.97 -18.87
C PRO A 56 18.86 -4.47 -18.62
N VAL A 57 17.84 -3.69 -18.99
CA VAL A 57 16.41 -4.00 -18.77
C VAL A 57 15.77 -4.62 -20.01
N LEU A 58 16.05 -4.08 -21.20
CA LEU A 58 15.41 -4.48 -22.46
C LEU A 58 16.29 -5.32 -23.38
N GLY A 59 17.60 -5.38 -23.11
CA GLY A 59 18.57 -6.05 -23.97
C GLY A 59 18.89 -5.27 -25.26
N ASP A 60 19.64 -5.90 -26.16
CA ASP A 60 20.23 -5.33 -27.36
C ASP A 60 19.53 -5.74 -28.68
N ILE A 61 18.24 -6.09 -28.58
CA ILE A 61 17.40 -6.48 -29.71
C ILE A 61 16.51 -5.30 -30.13
N ASP A 62 16.54 -4.96 -31.42
CA ASP A 62 15.64 -3.95 -31.99
C ASP A 62 14.18 -4.45 -31.96
N ARG A 63 13.30 -3.58 -31.46
CA ARG A 63 11.85 -3.78 -31.35
C ARG A 63 11.17 -2.50 -31.82
N LYS A 64 10.47 -2.53 -32.95
CA LYS A 64 9.88 -1.32 -33.55
C LYS A 64 8.39 -1.50 -33.77
N ALA A 65 7.60 -0.59 -33.21
CA ALA A 65 6.15 -0.58 -33.35
C ALA A 65 5.72 -0.53 -34.83
N THR A 66 6.44 0.22 -35.66
CA THR A 66 6.20 0.34 -37.11
C THR A 66 6.44 -0.96 -37.88
N GLU A 67 7.23 -1.87 -37.33
CA GLU A 67 7.55 -3.18 -37.92
C GLU A 67 6.70 -4.31 -37.29
N GLY A 68 5.75 -3.96 -36.41
CA GLY A 68 4.92 -4.93 -35.68
C GLY A 68 5.66 -5.66 -34.55
N SER A 69 6.93 -5.33 -34.30
CA SER A 69 7.78 -5.92 -33.26
C SER A 69 7.92 -5.04 -32.01
N GLY A 70 7.08 -4.02 -31.88
CA GLY A 70 7.08 -3.11 -30.72
C GLY A 70 6.75 -3.82 -29.41
N ILE A 71 7.07 -3.18 -28.30
CA ILE A 71 6.86 -3.74 -26.96
C ILE A 71 5.48 -3.27 -26.45
N PRO A 72 4.54 -4.18 -26.16
CA PRO A 72 3.31 -3.81 -25.45
C PRO A 72 3.67 -3.14 -24.13
N THR A 73 3.06 -2.02 -23.81
CA THR A 73 3.48 -1.16 -22.71
C THR A 73 2.27 -0.66 -21.94
N VAL A 74 2.32 -0.74 -20.62
CA VAL A 74 1.34 -0.10 -19.73
C VAL A 74 1.95 1.22 -19.25
N ALA A 75 1.37 2.34 -19.67
CA ALA A 75 1.73 3.67 -19.19
C ALA A 75 0.78 4.06 -18.07
N ILE A 76 1.30 4.53 -16.92
CA ILE A 76 0.50 4.88 -15.74
C ILE A 76 1.00 6.20 -15.16
N TYR A 77 0.10 7.10 -14.80
CA TYR A 77 0.37 8.28 -13.99
C TYR A 77 -0.35 8.16 -12.64
N LEU A 78 0.39 8.41 -11.56
CA LEU A 78 -0.02 8.20 -10.17
C LEU A 78 0.18 9.49 -9.36
N SER A 79 -0.85 9.89 -8.60
CA SER A 79 -0.78 10.97 -7.61
C SER A 79 -1.52 10.57 -6.32
N ASP A 80 -1.39 11.39 -5.27
CA ASP A 80 -2.09 11.17 -4.02
C ASP A 80 -3.60 11.50 -4.15
N ASP A 81 -3.92 12.53 -4.94
CA ASP A 81 -5.24 13.17 -4.98
C ASP A 81 -6.20 12.55 -5.99
N ASP A 82 -5.68 12.01 -7.10
CA ASP A 82 -6.47 11.50 -8.20
C ASP A 82 -6.39 9.96 -8.30
N ASP A 83 -7.39 9.38 -8.98
CA ASP A 83 -7.32 7.98 -9.38
C ASP A 83 -6.21 7.78 -10.43
N PRO A 84 -5.52 6.63 -10.44
CA PRO A 84 -4.50 6.34 -11.44
C PRO A 84 -5.03 6.49 -12.87
N VAL A 85 -4.26 7.17 -13.71
CA VAL A 85 -4.55 7.26 -15.14
C VAL A 85 -3.64 6.28 -15.86
N ALA A 86 -4.22 5.24 -16.46
CA ALA A 86 -3.49 4.19 -17.17
C ALA A 86 -3.93 4.07 -18.62
N GLU A 87 -2.98 3.81 -19.52
CA GLU A 87 -3.23 3.54 -20.95
C GLU A 87 -2.31 2.44 -21.46
N ASP A 88 -2.88 1.49 -22.21
CA ASP A 88 -2.11 0.49 -22.97
C ASP A 88 -1.62 1.11 -24.28
N ILE A 89 -0.30 1.08 -24.49
CA ILE A 89 0.38 1.61 -25.68
C ILE A 89 1.40 0.60 -26.23
N VAL A 90 2.04 0.96 -27.34
CA VAL A 90 3.19 0.22 -27.87
C VAL A 90 4.41 1.14 -27.91
N THR A 91 5.55 0.64 -27.41
CA THR A 91 6.84 1.35 -27.45
C THR A 91 7.80 0.73 -28.46
N SER A 92 8.77 1.52 -28.92
CA SER A 92 9.86 1.06 -29.77
C SER A 92 11.20 1.23 -29.06
N TRP A 93 12.03 0.20 -29.09
CA TRP A 93 13.39 0.17 -28.54
C TRP A 93 14.35 -0.27 -29.63
N TYR A 94 15.21 0.63 -30.12
CA TYR A 94 16.13 0.29 -31.21
C TYR A 94 17.40 1.14 -31.18
N ASP A 95 18.47 0.62 -31.77
CA ASP A 95 19.70 1.37 -32.00
C ASP A 95 19.54 2.28 -33.22
N THR A 96 19.43 3.59 -32.97
CA THR A 96 19.31 4.60 -34.03
C THR A 96 20.55 4.72 -34.92
N ARG A 97 21.69 4.18 -34.47
CA ARG A 97 22.97 4.21 -35.18
C ARG A 97 23.35 2.86 -35.78
N ARG A 98 22.45 1.87 -35.79
CA ARG A 98 22.72 0.52 -36.31
C ARG A 98 23.28 0.51 -37.74
N SER A 99 22.88 1.46 -38.57
CA SER A 99 23.38 1.60 -39.95
C SER A 99 24.75 2.27 -40.07
N ASN A 100 25.34 2.76 -38.97
CA ASN A 100 26.63 3.44 -38.95
C ASN A 100 27.64 2.68 -38.07
N PRO A 101 28.45 1.77 -38.66
CA PRO A 101 29.37 0.91 -37.90
C PRO A 101 30.54 1.66 -37.25
N THR A 102 30.74 2.95 -37.55
CA THR A 102 31.83 3.77 -36.98
C THR A 102 31.44 4.48 -35.68
N ARG A 103 30.16 4.44 -35.30
CA ARG A 103 29.66 5.07 -34.07
C ARG A 103 29.17 4.01 -33.11
N SER A 104 29.39 4.23 -31.81
CA SER A 104 28.78 3.40 -30.78
C SER A 104 27.25 3.49 -30.85
N ALA A 105 26.60 2.36 -30.56
CA ALA A 105 25.14 2.24 -30.50
C ALA A 105 24.51 3.37 -29.68
N GLU A 106 23.40 3.91 -30.17
CA GLU A 106 22.57 4.89 -29.48
C GLU A 106 21.14 4.36 -29.43
N TRP A 107 20.87 3.64 -28.35
CA TRP A 107 19.57 3.06 -28.09
C TRP A 107 18.58 4.12 -27.61
N ARG A 108 17.39 4.12 -28.20
CA ARG A 108 16.30 5.03 -27.86
C ARG A 108 15.01 4.29 -27.59
N LEU A 109 14.28 4.77 -26.60
CA LEU A 109 12.94 4.33 -26.27
C LEU A 109 11.94 5.39 -26.74
N TYR A 110 11.15 5.04 -27.75
CA TYR A 110 10.06 5.86 -28.28
C TYR A 110 8.72 5.33 -27.80
N TYR A 111 7.82 6.23 -27.40
CA TYR A 111 6.48 5.87 -26.94
C TYR A 111 5.40 6.53 -27.81
N GLN A 112 4.19 5.99 -27.79
CA GLN A 112 3.04 6.65 -28.43
C GLN A 112 2.50 7.77 -27.54
N ALA A 113 1.93 8.82 -28.13
CA ALA A 113 1.28 9.87 -27.36
C ALA A 113 0.18 9.30 -26.47
N CYS A 114 0.34 9.41 -25.15
CA CYS A 114 -0.60 8.88 -24.18
C CYS A 114 -0.92 9.90 -23.08
N THR A 115 -2.07 9.78 -22.44
CA THR A 115 -2.48 10.70 -21.37
C THR A 115 -1.51 10.69 -20.18
N PRO A 116 -1.03 9.53 -19.67
CA PRO A 116 -0.07 9.50 -18.57
C PRO A 116 1.17 10.36 -18.79
N MET A 117 1.78 10.30 -19.98
CA MET A 117 2.96 11.11 -20.31
C MET A 117 2.64 12.60 -20.51
N LYS A 118 1.38 12.97 -20.81
CA LYS A 118 0.94 14.37 -20.91
C LYS A 118 0.69 15.01 -19.54
N LEU A 119 0.37 14.20 -18.53
CA LEU A 119 0.21 14.64 -17.14
C LEU A 119 1.55 14.88 -16.46
N ALA A 120 2.61 14.20 -16.92
CA ALA A 120 3.95 14.30 -16.38
C ALA A 120 4.50 15.73 -16.42
N SER A 121 5.12 16.14 -15.32
CA SER A 121 5.77 17.42 -15.11
C SER A 121 7.24 17.25 -14.73
N ALA A 122 8.03 18.31 -14.88
CA ALA A 122 9.41 18.30 -14.41
C ALA A 122 9.42 18.17 -12.88
N GLY A 123 10.27 17.28 -12.37
CA GLY A 123 10.31 16.89 -10.95
C GLY A 123 9.54 15.60 -10.64
N ASP A 124 8.65 15.13 -11.51
CA ASP A 124 8.01 13.82 -11.36
C ASP A 124 9.02 12.68 -11.56
N THR A 125 8.74 11.53 -10.98
CA THR A 125 9.62 10.35 -11.14
C THR A 125 9.05 9.41 -12.19
N LEU A 126 9.85 9.05 -13.19
CA LEU A 126 9.59 7.95 -14.11
C LEU A 126 10.21 6.66 -13.58
N TYR A 127 9.45 5.58 -13.61
CA TYR A 127 9.85 4.20 -13.36
C TYR A 127 9.60 3.39 -14.63
N CYS A 128 10.64 2.71 -15.11
CA CYS A 128 10.57 1.90 -16.31
C CYS A 128 11.15 0.51 -16.04
N GLY A 129 10.38 -0.54 -16.34
CA GLY A 129 10.83 -1.91 -16.10
C GLY A 129 10.11 -2.94 -16.96
N TYR A 130 10.80 -4.02 -17.27
CA TYR A 130 10.26 -5.09 -18.11
C TYR A 130 9.53 -6.12 -17.24
N MET A 131 8.23 -6.27 -17.47
CA MET A 131 7.35 -7.19 -16.74
C MET A 131 7.56 -8.63 -17.24
N LYS A 132 7.35 -9.61 -16.37
CA LYS A 132 7.51 -11.04 -16.72
C LYS A 132 6.50 -11.55 -17.75
N ASP A 133 5.38 -10.86 -17.90
CA ASP A 133 4.39 -11.14 -18.96
C ASP A 133 4.78 -10.57 -20.34
N GLY A 134 5.98 -9.96 -20.45
CA GLY A 134 6.54 -9.44 -21.69
C GLY A 134 6.16 -7.99 -21.99
N ARG A 135 5.37 -7.34 -21.12
CA ARG A 135 5.04 -5.91 -21.24
C ARG A 135 6.12 -5.01 -20.66
N LEU A 136 6.15 -3.75 -21.07
CA LEU A 136 6.92 -2.69 -20.45
C LEU A 136 6.04 -1.89 -19.48
N LEU A 137 6.52 -1.65 -18.27
CA LEU A 137 5.93 -0.68 -17.36
C LEU A 137 6.54 0.70 -17.63
N LEU A 138 5.70 1.71 -17.82
CA LEU A 138 6.07 3.13 -17.77
C LEU A 138 5.19 3.83 -16.72
N ALA A 139 5.62 3.79 -15.46
CA ALA A 139 4.90 4.44 -14.36
C ALA A 139 5.52 5.80 -14.03
N ILE A 140 4.69 6.82 -13.87
CA ILE A 140 5.08 8.17 -13.49
C ILE A 140 4.37 8.51 -12.19
N THR A 141 5.10 9.01 -11.20
CA THR A 141 4.51 9.49 -9.95
C THR A 141 4.75 10.98 -9.78
N ALA A 142 3.71 11.70 -9.35
CA ALA A 142 3.78 13.11 -9.04
C ALA A 142 4.91 13.40 -8.02
N ALA A 143 5.67 14.46 -8.25
CA ALA A 143 6.77 14.88 -7.38
C ALA A 143 6.34 15.02 -5.91
N SER A 144 7.15 14.52 -4.98
CA SER A 144 6.93 14.63 -3.52
C SER A 144 5.61 14.02 -3.00
N SER A 145 4.97 13.16 -3.79
CA SER A 145 3.77 12.43 -3.39
C SER A 145 4.07 11.21 -2.50
N SER A 146 3.07 10.76 -1.74
CA SER A 146 3.17 9.51 -0.97
C SER A 146 3.30 8.28 -1.86
N VAL A 147 2.73 8.30 -3.07
CA VAL A 147 2.88 7.20 -4.03
C VAL A 147 4.29 7.14 -4.62
N ASP A 148 4.95 8.28 -4.86
CA ASP A 148 6.38 8.29 -5.23
C ASP A 148 7.25 7.67 -4.12
N ALA A 149 7.02 8.06 -2.86
CA ALA A 149 7.74 7.50 -1.73
C ALA A 149 7.55 5.97 -1.59
N GLN A 150 6.34 5.47 -1.81
CA GLN A 150 6.02 4.04 -1.86
C GLN A 150 6.72 3.31 -3.02
N MET A 151 6.72 3.89 -4.22
CA MET A 151 7.42 3.33 -5.39
C MET A 151 8.93 3.26 -5.17
N ARG A 152 9.51 4.30 -4.56
CA ARG A 152 10.93 4.30 -4.16
C ARG A 152 11.23 3.22 -3.14
N TRP A 153 10.38 3.04 -2.13
CA TRP A 153 10.52 1.96 -1.15
C TRP A 153 10.48 0.57 -1.79
N LEU A 154 9.50 0.30 -2.66
CA LEU A 154 9.34 -0.98 -3.35
C LEU A 154 10.61 -1.34 -4.13
N PHE A 155 11.10 -0.39 -4.92
CA PHE A 155 12.26 -0.57 -5.81
C PHE A 155 13.61 -0.20 -5.16
N GLY A 156 13.64 0.09 -3.87
CA GLY A 156 14.89 0.35 -3.13
C GLY A 156 15.66 1.59 -3.60
N ILE A 157 14.95 2.61 -4.07
CA ILE A 157 15.51 3.87 -4.60
C ILE A 157 15.65 4.86 -3.44
N LYS A 158 16.89 5.27 -3.14
CA LYS A 158 17.17 6.22 -2.05
C LYS A 158 17.24 7.67 -2.54
N ASP A 159 17.99 7.90 -3.60
CA ASP A 159 18.25 9.23 -4.15
C ASP A 159 18.05 9.23 -5.67
N LEU A 160 17.52 10.34 -6.19
CA LEU A 160 17.47 10.63 -7.62
C LEU A 160 18.38 11.83 -7.89
N ASP A 161 19.28 11.71 -8.86
CA ASP A 161 20.23 12.77 -9.25
C ASP A 161 19.89 13.38 -10.63
N GLY A 162 18.64 13.22 -11.07
CA GLY A 162 18.16 13.64 -12.39
C GLY A 162 18.66 12.78 -13.56
N ARG A 163 19.46 11.74 -13.30
CA ARG A 163 19.92 10.78 -14.30
C ARG A 163 19.12 9.48 -14.22
N PHE A 164 19.15 8.72 -15.32
CA PHE A 164 18.65 7.35 -15.30
C PHE A 164 19.60 6.45 -14.52
N ASN A 165 19.07 5.81 -13.48
CA ASN A 165 19.76 4.82 -12.67
C ASN A 165 18.99 3.50 -12.69
N VAL A 166 19.69 2.37 -12.57
CA VAL A 166 19.10 1.03 -12.57
C VAL A 166 19.14 0.47 -11.16
N TYR A 167 18.02 -0.06 -10.71
CA TYR A 167 17.82 -0.62 -9.40
C TYR A 167 17.41 -2.08 -9.53
N ASP A 168 18.18 -2.96 -8.89
CA ASP A 168 17.93 -4.39 -8.87
C ASP A 168 17.46 -4.82 -7.49
N ARG A 169 16.16 -5.09 -7.41
CA ARG A 169 15.47 -5.61 -6.22
C ARG A 169 14.80 -6.96 -6.52
N THR A 170 15.24 -7.65 -7.57
CA THR A 170 14.63 -8.90 -8.02
C THR A 170 14.67 -10.01 -6.96
N GLN A 171 15.63 -9.96 -6.02
CA GLN A 171 15.76 -10.89 -4.90
C GLN A 171 15.05 -10.44 -3.61
N ALA A 172 14.29 -9.33 -3.65
CA ALA A 172 13.54 -8.86 -2.50
C ALA A 172 12.26 -9.68 -2.34
N SER A 173 11.99 -10.13 -1.12
CA SER A 173 10.73 -10.76 -0.74
C SER A 173 9.56 -9.81 -0.90
N VAL A 174 8.42 -10.30 -1.36
CA VAL A 174 7.20 -9.51 -1.58
C VAL A 174 6.23 -9.72 -0.42
N ASP A 175 6.11 -8.70 0.44
CA ASP A 175 5.10 -8.68 1.50
C ASP A 175 3.73 -8.19 0.99
N VAL A 176 2.71 -8.18 1.87
CA VAL A 176 1.36 -7.73 1.54
C VAL A 176 1.33 -6.29 1.04
N PHE A 177 2.17 -5.40 1.58
CA PHE A 177 2.20 -4.00 1.16
C PHE A 177 2.78 -3.85 -0.24
N ALA A 178 3.82 -4.62 -0.56
CA ALA A 178 4.36 -4.72 -1.91
C ALA A 178 3.33 -5.29 -2.89
N VAL A 179 2.55 -6.31 -2.49
CA VAL A 179 1.44 -6.85 -3.30
C VAL A 179 0.39 -5.79 -3.63
N GLN A 180 0.02 -4.96 -2.65
CA GLN A 180 -0.96 -3.89 -2.88
C GLN A 180 -0.47 -2.89 -3.92
N LEU A 181 0.81 -2.49 -3.84
CA LEU A 181 1.41 -1.58 -4.81
C LEU A 181 1.62 -2.23 -6.18
N LEU A 182 2.03 -3.50 -6.23
CA LEU A 182 2.10 -4.26 -7.49
C LEU A 182 0.71 -4.36 -8.13
N SER A 183 -0.34 -4.62 -7.35
CA SER A 183 -1.72 -4.64 -7.87
C SER A 183 -2.13 -3.28 -8.44
N LEU A 184 -1.70 -2.18 -7.82
CA LEU A 184 -1.92 -0.81 -8.33
C LEU A 184 -1.22 -0.57 -9.68
N LEU A 185 -0.05 -1.18 -9.87
CA LEU A 185 0.72 -1.13 -11.13
C LEU A 185 0.20 -2.10 -12.20
N GLY A 186 -0.89 -2.83 -11.94
CA GLY A 186 -1.51 -3.75 -12.88
C GLY A 186 -0.89 -5.14 -12.92
N PHE A 187 -0.10 -5.52 -11.92
CA PHE A 187 0.30 -6.91 -11.70
C PHE A 187 -0.84 -7.69 -11.04
N GLU A 188 -0.85 -9.01 -11.25
CA GLU A 188 -1.79 -9.93 -10.61
C GLU A 188 -1.04 -10.91 -9.71
N PRO A 189 -0.63 -10.53 -8.48
CA PRO A 189 -0.01 -11.44 -7.55
C PRO A 189 -0.94 -12.62 -7.23
N GLN A 190 -0.49 -13.82 -7.57
CA GLN A 190 -1.22 -15.05 -7.27
C GLN A 190 -0.99 -15.48 -5.84
N GLN A 191 -2.03 -16.04 -5.23
CA GLN A 191 -1.98 -16.57 -3.88
C GLN A 191 -2.81 -17.85 -3.82
N LYS A 192 -2.24 -18.88 -3.19
CA LYS A 192 -2.93 -20.14 -2.97
C LYS A 192 -2.64 -20.64 -1.57
N ASP A 193 -3.72 -20.93 -0.84
CA ASP A 193 -3.69 -21.68 0.41
C ASP A 193 -4.91 -22.60 0.42
N GLU A 194 -4.73 -23.84 -0.04
CA GLU A 194 -5.82 -24.79 -0.27
C GLU A 194 -6.50 -25.20 1.05
N LEU A 195 -5.73 -25.34 2.13
CA LEU A 195 -6.24 -25.78 3.43
C LEU A 195 -7.13 -24.71 4.06
N LEU A 196 -6.69 -23.44 4.04
CA LEU A 196 -7.49 -22.34 4.54
C LEU A 196 -8.69 -22.06 3.64
N LEU A 197 -8.53 -22.21 2.32
CA LEU A 197 -9.66 -22.09 1.41
C LEU A 197 -10.75 -23.12 1.72
N GLU A 198 -10.39 -24.39 1.93
CA GLU A 198 -11.36 -25.44 2.27
C GLU A 198 -12.12 -25.11 3.57
N ASP A 199 -11.43 -24.68 4.63
CA ASP A 199 -12.07 -24.28 5.88
C ASP A 199 -12.98 -23.06 5.70
N MET A 200 -12.55 -22.02 4.96
CA MET A 200 -13.37 -20.85 4.67
C MET A 200 -14.62 -21.20 3.84
N LEU A 201 -14.49 -22.08 2.84
CA LEU A 201 -15.62 -22.54 2.02
C LEU A 201 -16.61 -23.38 2.84
N ASN A 202 -16.12 -24.22 3.75
CA ASN A 202 -16.98 -24.99 4.66
C ASN A 202 -17.77 -24.08 5.61
N ARG A 203 -17.19 -22.94 6.04
CA ARG A 203 -17.83 -21.98 6.94
C ARG A 203 -18.83 -21.07 6.25
N TRP A 204 -18.49 -20.56 5.06
CA TRP A 204 -19.25 -19.47 4.43
C TRP A 204 -19.80 -19.80 3.04
N ASN A 205 -19.56 -21.00 2.51
CA ASN A 205 -20.13 -21.51 1.26
C ASN A 205 -20.13 -20.49 0.11
N TYR A 206 -18.93 -20.16 -0.40
CA TYR A 206 -18.73 -19.18 -1.47
C TYR A 206 -19.36 -17.80 -1.21
N SER A 207 -19.56 -17.44 0.05
CA SER A 207 -20.03 -16.11 0.45
C SER A 207 -18.99 -15.43 1.34
N PHE A 208 -19.00 -14.10 1.35
CA PHE A 208 -18.18 -13.33 2.26
C PHE A 208 -18.91 -13.09 3.59
N PRO A 209 -18.27 -13.38 4.74
CA PRO A 209 -18.80 -12.99 6.04
C PRO A 209 -18.68 -11.48 6.25
N THR A 210 -19.21 -11.00 7.38
CA THR A 210 -19.00 -9.61 7.80
C THR A 210 -17.51 -9.33 8.02
N GLY A 211 -17.11 -8.05 7.92
CA GLY A 211 -15.72 -7.66 8.18
C GLY A 211 -15.23 -8.11 9.55
N ARG A 212 -16.08 -7.96 10.58
CA ARG A 212 -15.76 -8.36 11.96
C ARG A 212 -15.56 -9.87 12.10
N GLU A 213 -16.44 -10.68 11.53
CA GLU A 213 -16.30 -12.15 11.57
C GLU A 213 -15.03 -12.60 10.85
N PHE A 214 -14.67 -11.91 9.76
CA PHE A 214 -13.47 -12.24 9.00
C PHE A 214 -12.18 -11.83 9.69
N ALA A 215 -12.15 -10.62 10.28
CA ALA A 215 -11.01 -10.16 11.08
C ALA A 215 -10.79 -11.11 12.26
N GLN A 216 -11.84 -11.49 12.99
CA GLN A 216 -11.75 -12.47 14.07
C GLN A 216 -11.21 -13.82 13.58
N TYR A 217 -11.70 -14.32 12.44
CA TYR A 217 -11.20 -15.55 11.86
C TYR A 217 -9.70 -15.46 11.49
N ALA A 218 -9.28 -14.33 10.91
CA ALA A 218 -7.88 -14.10 10.59
C ALA A 218 -7.01 -14.08 11.85
N GLU A 219 -7.45 -13.36 12.89
CA GLU A 219 -6.79 -13.29 14.20
C GLU A 219 -6.67 -14.68 14.84
N ASP A 220 -7.76 -15.44 14.91
CA ASP A 220 -7.81 -16.77 15.53
C ASP A 220 -7.01 -17.82 14.74
N SER A 221 -6.77 -17.58 13.45
CA SER A 221 -5.96 -18.47 12.61
C SER A 221 -4.45 -18.33 12.84
N LEU A 222 -4.00 -17.31 13.59
CA LEU A 222 -2.61 -17.17 14.05
C LEU A 222 -2.49 -17.74 15.45
N THR A 223 -2.01 -18.98 15.56
CA THR A 223 -1.92 -19.71 16.84
C THR A 223 -0.62 -19.45 17.60
N ASP A 224 0.34 -18.79 16.97
CA ASP A 224 1.67 -18.46 17.47
C ASP A 224 1.85 -16.98 17.81
N ILE A 225 0.76 -16.20 17.75
CA ILE A 225 0.72 -14.78 18.09
C ILE A 225 -0.25 -14.58 19.27
N ASP A 226 0.24 -14.00 20.36
CA ASP A 226 -0.54 -13.67 21.54
C ASP A 226 -0.68 -12.14 21.71
N PRO A 227 -1.87 -11.56 21.43
CA PRO A 227 -2.08 -10.12 21.51
C PRO A 227 -1.95 -9.53 22.93
N GLU A 228 -2.04 -10.36 23.98
CA GLU A 228 -1.91 -9.94 25.37
C GLU A 228 -0.46 -9.62 25.73
N VAL A 229 0.48 -10.46 25.28
CA VAL A 229 1.89 -10.40 25.70
C VAL A 229 2.86 -9.94 24.60
N ASP A 230 2.64 -10.32 23.34
CA ASP A 230 3.57 -10.03 22.24
C ASP A 230 3.58 -8.55 21.85
N ASP A 231 4.66 -8.08 21.21
CA ASP A 231 4.81 -6.67 20.83
C ASP A 231 3.63 -6.20 19.95
N PRO A 232 2.84 -5.19 20.39
CA PRO A 232 1.71 -4.68 19.62
C PRO A 232 2.09 -4.24 18.19
N ASP A 233 3.33 -3.78 17.98
CA ASP A 233 3.82 -3.40 16.65
C ASP A 233 3.81 -4.60 15.69
N ASP A 234 4.20 -5.79 16.16
CA ASP A 234 4.25 -7.00 15.34
C ASP A 234 2.86 -7.64 15.22
N VAL A 235 2.08 -7.68 16.30
CA VAL A 235 0.73 -8.26 16.32
C VAL A 235 -0.19 -7.58 15.30
N VAL A 236 -0.22 -6.24 15.27
CA VAL A 236 -1.13 -5.51 14.36
C VAL A 236 -0.78 -5.73 12.88
N LEU A 237 0.51 -5.89 12.57
CA LEU A 237 0.95 -6.19 11.21
C LEU A 237 0.62 -7.64 10.83
N ALA A 238 0.86 -8.60 11.73
CA ALA A 238 0.54 -10.00 11.51
C ALA A 238 -0.96 -10.22 11.26
N TYR A 239 -1.83 -9.59 12.05
CA TYR A 239 -3.28 -9.62 11.84
C TYR A 239 -3.69 -9.05 10.49
N TYR A 240 -3.18 -7.87 10.13
CA TYR A 240 -3.50 -7.24 8.86
C TYR A 240 -3.02 -8.06 7.66
N GLU A 241 -1.80 -8.58 7.72
CA GLU A 241 -1.23 -9.43 6.67
C GLU A 241 -2.03 -10.73 6.51
N ARG A 242 -2.41 -11.35 7.62
CA ARG A 242 -3.21 -12.58 7.64
C ARG A 242 -4.61 -12.36 7.07
N GLU A 243 -5.29 -11.28 7.47
CA GLU A 243 -6.61 -10.97 6.95
C GLU A 243 -6.55 -10.69 5.44
N TYR A 244 -5.56 -9.92 4.98
CA TYR A 244 -5.38 -9.63 3.56
C TYR A 244 -5.13 -10.91 2.75
N HIS A 245 -4.25 -11.79 3.23
CA HIS A 245 -3.99 -13.11 2.63
C HIS A 245 -5.28 -13.91 2.47
N LEU A 246 -6.01 -14.11 3.58
CA LEU A 246 -7.24 -14.91 3.58
C LEU A 246 -8.29 -14.29 2.66
N PHE A 247 -8.40 -12.95 2.64
CA PHE A 247 -9.34 -12.24 1.79
C PHE A 247 -9.09 -12.53 0.32
N ARG A 248 -7.83 -12.47 -0.12
CA ARG A 248 -7.44 -12.68 -1.51
C ARG A 248 -7.66 -14.13 -1.96
N VAL A 249 -7.32 -15.10 -1.10
CA VAL A 249 -7.61 -16.52 -1.34
C VAL A 249 -9.11 -16.77 -1.50
N LEU A 250 -9.94 -16.23 -0.59
CA LEU A 250 -11.39 -16.39 -0.67
C LEU A 250 -12.00 -15.62 -1.85
N GLU A 251 -11.48 -14.43 -2.15
CA GLU A 251 -12.00 -13.58 -3.23
C GLU A 251 -11.90 -14.28 -4.58
N GLU A 252 -10.77 -14.91 -4.88
CA GLU A 252 -10.59 -15.64 -6.13
C GLU A 252 -11.63 -16.76 -6.29
N ALA A 253 -11.82 -17.58 -5.26
CA ALA A 253 -12.79 -18.67 -5.28
C ALA A 253 -14.24 -18.19 -5.39
N VAL A 254 -14.61 -17.15 -4.65
CA VAL A 254 -15.97 -16.57 -4.69
C VAL A 254 -16.25 -15.93 -6.05
N VAL A 255 -15.31 -15.15 -6.59
CA VAL A 255 -15.44 -14.50 -7.90
C VAL A 255 -15.58 -15.55 -9.00
N GLN A 256 -14.79 -16.62 -8.95
CA GLN A 256 -14.90 -17.74 -9.88
C GLN A 256 -16.27 -18.42 -9.78
N HIS A 257 -16.74 -18.72 -8.57
CA HIS A 257 -18.04 -19.34 -8.34
C HIS A 257 -19.21 -18.48 -8.84
N GLU A 258 -19.21 -17.18 -8.52
CA GLU A 258 -20.22 -16.23 -8.98
C GLU A 258 -20.28 -16.16 -10.52
N TYR A 259 -19.11 -16.23 -11.19
CA TYR A 259 -19.04 -16.30 -12.65
C TYR A 259 -19.64 -17.61 -13.19
N GLU A 260 -19.36 -18.75 -12.54
CA GLU A 260 -19.88 -20.07 -12.97
C GLU A 260 -21.40 -20.18 -12.79
N GLU A 261 -21.95 -19.61 -11.72
CA GLU A 261 -23.40 -19.56 -11.50
C GLU A 261 -24.12 -18.67 -12.53
N THR A 262 -23.48 -17.56 -12.91
CA THR A 262 -24.06 -16.57 -13.82
C THR A 262 -23.02 -16.09 -14.86
N PRO A 263 -22.70 -16.91 -15.87
CA PRO A 263 -21.66 -16.57 -16.85
C PRO A 263 -22.07 -15.37 -17.71
N PHE A 264 -21.17 -14.40 -17.84
CA PHE A 264 -21.34 -13.25 -18.74
C PHE A 264 -20.56 -13.40 -20.05
N VAL A 265 -19.95 -14.56 -20.33
CA VAL A 265 -19.33 -14.90 -21.62
C VAL A 265 -20.06 -16.09 -22.22
N SER A 266 -20.56 -15.94 -23.44
CA SER A 266 -21.23 -17.02 -24.16
C SER A 266 -20.24 -18.02 -24.75
N VAL A 267 -20.74 -19.18 -25.18
CA VAL A 267 -19.94 -20.24 -25.84
C VAL A 267 -19.22 -19.74 -27.11
N ASP A 268 -19.80 -18.76 -27.82
CA ASP A 268 -19.19 -18.12 -28.99
C ASP A 268 -18.28 -16.93 -28.63
N GLY A 269 -17.94 -16.75 -27.35
CA GLY A 269 -17.00 -15.73 -26.87
C GLY A 269 -17.56 -14.31 -26.79
N LYS A 270 -18.88 -14.12 -26.91
CA LYS A 270 -19.50 -12.80 -26.77
C LYS A 270 -19.70 -12.45 -25.30
N ILE A 271 -19.26 -11.26 -24.92
CA ILE A 271 -19.41 -10.73 -23.57
C ILE A 271 -20.77 -10.04 -23.42
N ASN A 272 -21.55 -10.46 -22.44
CA ASN A 272 -22.72 -9.73 -21.93
C ASN A 272 -22.24 -8.53 -21.09
N VAL A 273 -22.01 -7.40 -21.76
CA VAL A 273 -21.42 -6.19 -21.16
C VAL A 273 -22.20 -5.68 -19.93
N PRO A 274 -23.54 -5.59 -19.91
CA PRO A 274 -24.29 -5.23 -18.70
C PRO A 274 -24.03 -6.15 -17.50
N GLN A 275 -23.95 -7.46 -17.74
CA GLN A 275 -23.77 -8.48 -16.71
C GLN A 275 -22.34 -8.44 -16.16
N PHE A 276 -21.33 -8.34 -17.04
CA PHE A 276 -19.94 -8.06 -16.67
C PHE A 276 -19.81 -6.79 -15.83
N THR A 277 -20.45 -5.70 -16.24
CA THR A 277 -20.40 -4.42 -15.52
C THR A 277 -20.99 -4.53 -14.12
N THR A 278 -22.06 -5.32 -13.96
CA THR A 278 -22.72 -5.56 -12.68
C THR A 278 -21.82 -6.39 -11.77
N PHE A 279 -21.29 -7.49 -12.28
CA PHE A 279 -20.31 -8.34 -11.60
C PHE A 279 -19.09 -7.54 -11.12
N TYR A 280 -18.45 -6.77 -12.01
CA TYR A 280 -17.30 -5.93 -11.67
C TYR A 280 -17.62 -4.91 -10.56
N LYS A 281 -18.80 -4.27 -10.61
CA LYS A 281 -19.23 -3.33 -9.55
C LYS A 281 -19.38 -4.02 -8.20
N HIS A 282 -19.92 -5.24 -8.16
CA HIS A 282 -20.05 -6.01 -6.91
C HIS A 282 -18.68 -6.33 -6.32
N VAL A 283 -17.76 -6.85 -7.13
CA VAL A 283 -16.38 -7.16 -6.71
C VAL A 283 -15.67 -5.89 -6.20
N ARG A 284 -15.75 -4.78 -6.94
CA ARG A 284 -15.14 -3.51 -6.54
C ARG A 284 -15.71 -2.98 -5.21
N ASN A 285 -17.03 -2.96 -5.05
CA ASN A 285 -17.67 -2.43 -3.84
C ASN A 285 -17.31 -3.26 -2.60
N ARG A 286 -17.16 -4.57 -2.76
CA ARG A 286 -16.74 -5.49 -1.70
C ARG A 286 -15.36 -5.13 -1.14
N ARG A 287 -14.38 -4.87 -2.04
CA ARG A 287 -13.03 -4.42 -1.66
C ARG A 287 -13.06 -3.10 -0.88
N MET A 288 -13.87 -2.14 -1.34
CA MET A 288 -13.98 -0.82 -0.70
C MET A 288 -14.58 -0.88 0.71
N SER A 289 -15.59 -1.72 0.92
CA SER A 289 -16.26 -1.86 2.22
C SER A 289 -15.31 -2.41 3.29
N ARG A 290 -14.48 -3.41 2.95
CA ARG A 290 -13.60 -4.10 3.89
C ARG A 290 -12.36 -3.32 4.28
N ALA A 291 -11.73 -2.66 3.30
CA ALA A 291 -10.48 -1.93 3.52
C ALA A 291 -10.59 -0.79 4.55
N GLY A 292 -11.82 -0.32 4.83
CA GLY A 292 -12.08 0.78 5.75
C GLY A 292 -12.01 0.43 7.23
N THR A 293 -12.42 -0.78 7.65
CA THR A 293 -12.61 -1.11 9.07
C THR A 293 -11.69 -2.20 9.62
N SER A 294 -10.95 -2.90 8.77
CA SER A 294 -10.06 -4.01 9.16
C SER A 294 -9.03 -3.59 10.23
N LEU A 295 -8.31 -2.49 10.01
CA LEU A 295 -7.32 -2.01 10.97
C LEU A 295 -7.94 -1.60 12.32
N GLU A 296 -9.15 -1.04 12.32
CA GLU A 296 -9.87 -0.72 13.56
C GLU A 296 -10.18 -1.99 14.35
N GLN A 297 -10.60 -3.07 13.68
CA GLN A 297 -10.93 -4.35 14.32
C GLN A 297 -9.71 -4.98 14.98
N HIS A 298 -8.56 -5.00 14.29
CA HIS A 298 -7.32 -5.55 14.85
C HIS A 298 -6.80 -4.74 16.04
N VAL A 299 -6.89 -3.40 15.99
CA VAL A 299 -6.53 -2.55 17.13
C VAL A 299 -7.47 -2.82 18.31
N GLN A 300 -8.78 -2.94 18.06
CA GLN A 300 -9.76 -3.30 19.08
C GLN A 300 -9.42 -4.64 19.75
N ARG A 301 -9.06 -5.66 18.98
CA ARG A 301 -8.64 -6.97 19.53
C ARG A 301 -7.45 -6.85 20.48
N ILE A 302 -6.43 -6.08 20.10
CA ILE A 302 -5.23 -5.84 20.92
C ILE A 302 -5.57 -5.09 22.21
N LEU A 303 -6.41 -4.04 22.11
CA LEU A 303 -6.86 -3.26 23.28
C LEU A 303 -7.64 -4.12 24.27
N GLU A 304 -8.57 -4.94 23.76
CA GLU A 304 -9.40 -5.84 24.56
C GLU A 304 -8.59 -6.94 25.24
N ALA A 305 -7.67 -7.59 24.51
CA ALA A 305 -6.80 -8.63 25.06
C ALA A 305 -5.94 -8.09 26.21
N ARG A 306 -5.52 -6.82 26.13
CA ARG A 306 -4.70 -6.15 27.15
C ARG A 306 -5.52 -5.46 28.25
N GLY A 307 -6.84 -5.59 28.24
CA GLY A 307 -7.73 -4.98 29.24
C GLY A 307 -7.68 -3.44 29.26
N ILE A 308 -7.30 -2.80 28.14
CA ILE A 308 -7.18 -1.35 28.06
C ILE A 308 -8.57 -0.73 27.95
N ARG A 309 -8.86 0.29 28.76
CA ARG A 309 -10.13 1.02 28.71
C ARG A 309 -10.14 2.01 27.54
N TYR A 310 -11.18 1.93 26.73
CA TYR A 310 -11.44 2.84 25.63
C TYR A 310 -12.93 2.85 25.28
N ALA A 311 -13.35 3.83 24.49
CA ALA A 311 -14.66 3.85 23.84
C ALA A 311 -14.49 3.85 22.31
N PRO A 312 -15.00 2.82 21.59
CA PRO A 312 -14.98 2.81 20.14
C PRO A 312 -16.03 3.77 19.58
N GLN A 313 -15.68 4.50 18.50
CA GLN A 313 -16.62 5.32 17.72
C GLN A 313 -17.48 6.27 18.59
N ALA A 314 -16.88 6.80 19.66
CA ALA A 314 -17.53 7.63 20.66
C ALA A 314 -18.06 8.94 20.04
N VAL A 315 -19.30 9.31 20.34
CA VAL A 315 -19.85 10.58 19.83
C VAL A 315 -19.24 11.74 20.61
N THR A 316 -18.41 12.55 19.93
CA THR A 316 -17.85 13.80 20.46
C THR A 316 -18.66 15.01 19.96
N GLU A 317 -18.08 16.21 20.05
CA GLU A 317 -18.67 17.43 19.54
C GLU A 317 -19.06 17.29 18.06
N LYS A 318 -20.15 17.98 17.65
CA LYS A 318 -20.64 18.02 16.26
C LYS A 318 -20.94 16.65 15.62
N LYS A 319 -21.24 15.62 16.43
CA LYS A 319 -21.50 14.24 16.00
C LYS A 319 -20.30 13.57 15.31
N LYS A 320 -19.09 14.05 15.58
CA LYS A 320 -17.85 13.40 15.15
C LYS A 320 -17.59 12.14 15.97
N LYS A 321 -16.83 11.20 15.42
CA LYS A 321 -16.62 9.88 15.99
C LYS A 321 -15.17 9.45 15.77
N PRO A 322 -14.25 9.80 16.68
CA PRO A 322 -12.93 9.19 16.65
C PRO A 322 -13.05 7.67 16.78
N ASP A 323 -12.17 6.97 16.05
CA ASP A 323 -12.18 5.51 16.02
C ASP A 323 -12.00 4.95 17.44
N PHE A 324 -11.06 5.51 18.20
CA PHE A 324 -10.82 5.18 19.61
C PHE A 324 -10.67 6.44 20.48
N LEU A 325 -11.39 6.44 21.61
CA LEU A 325 -11.28 7.48 22.64
C LEU A 325 -10.85 6.88 23.97
N PHE A 326 -9.80 7.44 24.58
CA PHE A 326 -9.21 6.96 25.83
C PHE A 326 -9.31 8.01 26.94
N PRO A 327 -9.61 7.59 28.18
CA PRO A 327 -9.96 6.21 28.58
C PRO A 327 -11.43 5.85 28.28
N GLY A 328 -12.29 6.82 27.98
CA GLY A 328 -13.70 6.59 27.71
C GLY A 328 -14.51 7.87 27.53
N VAL A 329 -15.81 7.70 27.25
CA VAL A 329 -16.75 8.82 27.00
C VAL A 329 -17.01 9.61 28.28
N GLU A 330 -17.07 8.94 29.44
CA GLU A 330 -17.36 9.58 30.72
C GLU A 330 -16.25 10.58 31.10
N GLU A 331 -14.99 10.17 30.99
CA GLU A 331 -13.83 11.02 31.21
C GLU A 331 -13.75 12.16 30.19
N TYR A 332 -14.09 11.88 28.93
CA TYR A 332 -14.16 12.89 27.88
C TYR A 332 -15.32 13.87 28.06
N ALA A 333 -16.42 13.51 28.70
CA ALA A 333 -17.52 14.43 29.01
C ALA A 333 -17.24 15.26 30.27
N SER A 334 -16.48 14.71 31.22
CA SER A 334 -16.21 15.35 32.51
C SER A 334 -15.22 16.51 32.40
N LYS A 335 -15.69 17.73 32.68
CA LYS A 335 -14.84 18.94 32.76
C LYS A 335 -13.78 18.87 33.87
N HIS A 336 -14.01 18.05 34.89
CA HIS A 336 -13.07 17.86 36.01
C HIS A 336 -11.94 16.89 35.65
N TYR A 337 -12.16 16.01 34.68
CA TYR A 337 -11.11 15.13 34.20
C TYR A 337 -10.02 15.93 33.46
N PRO A 338 -8.73 15.83 33.82
CA PRO A 338 -7.69 16.61 33.18
C PRO A 338 -7.50 16.24 31.70
N ALA A 339 -7.67 17.21 30.80
CA ALA A 339 -7.53 16.98 29.35
C ALA A 339 -6.16 16.42 28.94
N ARG A 340 -5.11 16.63 29.74
CA ARG A 340 -3.77 16.05 29.53
C ARG A 340 -3.73 14.51 29.55
N PHE A 341 -4.74 13.85 30.12
CA PHE A 341 -4.85 12.39 30.14
C PHE A 341 -5.74 11.84 29.01
N LEU A 342 -6.55 12.67 28.36
CA LEU A 342 -7.37 12.24 27.25
C LEU A 342 -6.51 11.95 26.02
N ARG A 343 -6.79 10.84 25.34
CA ARG A 343 -6.18 10.50 24.04
C ARG A 343 -7.25 10.09 23.07
N MET A 344 -7.02 10.36 21.79
CA MET A 344 -7.78 9.76 20.70
C MET A 344 -6.80 9.09 19.75
N LEU A 345 -7.24 8.01 19.12
CA LEU A 345 -6.53 7.38 18.01
C LEU A 345 -7.51 7.25 16.84
N ALA A 346 -7.14 7.82 15.70
CA ALA A 346 -7.74 7.44 14.43
C ALA A 346 -6.88 6.34 13.80
N ALA A 347 -7.51 5.35 13.17
CA ALA A 347 -6.82 4.29 12.45
C ALA A 347 -7.12 4.40 10.95
N LYS A 348 -6.07 4.50 10.13
CA LYS A 348 -6.21 4.57 8.68
C LYS A 348 -5.11 3.73 8.04
N THR A 349 -5.51 2.72 7.26
CA THR A 349 -4.57 1.90 6.48
C THR A 349 -3.71 2.79 5.58
N SER A 350 -4.34 3.62 4.74
CA SER A 350 -3.71 4.64 3.91
C SER A 350 -4.15 6.06 4.32
N THR A 351 -3.20 6.98 4.39
CA THR A 351 -3.38 8.34 4.93
C THR A 351 -3.70 9.39 3.88
N LYS A 352 -3.23 9.24 2.62
CA LYS A 352 -3.40 10.16 1.48
C LYS A 352 -3.73 11.60 1.94
N ASP A 353 -4.87 12.14 1.53
CA ASP A 353 -5.39 13.44 1.97
C ASP A 353 -6.48 13.33 3.05
N ARG A 354 -6.81 12.09 3.45
CA ARG A 354 -7.92 11.78 4.37
C ARG A 354 -7.58 12.03 5.83
N TRP A 355 -6.31 12.19 6.17
CA TRP A 355 -5.87 12.50 7.54
C TRP A 355 -6.45 13.82 8.07
N ARG A 356 -6.80 14.77 7.20
CA ARG A 356 -7.40 16.06 7.61
C ARG A 356 -8.76 15.87 8.31
N GLN A 357 -9.48 14.78 8.01
CA GLN A 357 -10.76 14.46 8.64
C GLN A 357 -10.62 14.23 10.16
N VAL A 358 -9.46 13.76 10.60
CA VAL A 358 -9.13 13.50 12.01
C VAL A 358 -9.04 14.80 12.82
N LEU A 359 -8.68 15.91 12.19
CA LEU A 359 -8.41 17.18 12.88
C LEU A 359 -9.66 17.81 13.50
N ASP A 360 -10.83 17.54 12.94
CA ASP A 360 -12.12 18.11 13.34
C ASP A 360 -12.76 17.38 14.54
N GLU A 361 -12.11 16.35 15.08
CA GLU A 361 -12.66 15.49 16.13
C GLU A 361 -12.13 15.86 17.52
N ALA A 362 -12.85 15.48 18.58
CA ALA A 362 -12.42 15.56 19.98
C ALA A 362 -11.75 16.89 20.40
N ASP A 363 -12.51 17.98 20.47
CA ASP A 363 -12.01 19.35 20.75
C ASP A 363 -11.19 19.47 22.06
N ARG A 364 -11.46 18.65 23.08
CA ARG A 364 -10.69 18.65 24.32
C ARG A 364 -9.27 18.10 24.17
N ILE A 365 -8.98 17.41 23.07
CA ILE A 365 -7.71 16.74 22.80
C ILE A 365 -6.90 17.58 21.80
N ASN A 366 -5.94 18.32 22.34
CA ASN A 366 -5.10 19.22 21.54
C ASN A 366 -4.06 18.48 20.68
N GLU A 367 -3.51 17.35 21.15
CA GLU A 367 -2.61 16.49 20.38
C GLU A 367 -3.35 15.21 19.97
N LYS A 368 -3.58 15.06 18.67
CA LYS A 368 -4.32 13.94 18.10
C LYS A 368 -3.36 12.86 17.61
N HIS A 369 -3.81 11.61 17.57
CA HIS A 369 -2.97 10.49 17.12
C HIS A 369 -3.61 9.80 15.91
N LEU A 370 -2.78 9.48 14.92
CA LEU A 370 -3.18 8.75 13.71
C LEU A 370 -2.30 7.52 13.54
N LEU A 371 -2.89 6.33 13.72
CA LEU A 371 -2.29 5.06 13.36
C LEU A 371 -2.34 4.87 11.85
N THR A 372 -1.18 4.55 11.27
CA THR A 372 -1.11 4.04 9.90
C THR A 372 -0.07 2.93 9.78
N ILE A 373 -0.32 2.04 8.83
CA ILE A 373 0.51 0.86 8.56
C ILE A 373 1.06 0.84 7.13
N THR A 374 0.84 1.89 6.32
CA THR A 374 1.36 1.93 4.94
C THR A 374 2.86 2.28 4.93
N PRO A 375 3.75 1.42 4.38
CA PRO A 375 5.16 1.75 4.17
C PRO A 375 5.33 3.00 3.32
N SER A 376 6.18 3.92 3.74
CA SER A 376 6.45 5.18 3.02
C SER A 376 5.19 5.95 2.59
N GLY A 377 4.07 5.79 3.30
CA GLY A 377 2.78 6.40 2.97
C GLY A 377 2.65 7.87 3.38
N ILE A 378 3.66 8.45 4.00
CA ILE A 378 3.69 9.86 4.44
C ILE A 378 4.86 10.57 3.78
N SER A 379 4.57 11.58 2.96
CA SER A 379 5.60 12.47 2.42
C SER A 379 6.11 13.45 3.49
N VAL A 380 7.32 13.98 3.28
CA VAL A 380 7.91 15.00 4.17
C VAL A 380 7.00 16.23 4.27
N GLU A 381 6.40 16.63 3.15
CA GLU A 381 5.48 17.78 3.09
C GLU A 381 4.19 17.51 3.87
N GLN A 382 3.59 16.32 3.71
CA GLN A 382 2.43 15.91 4.51
C GLN A 382 2.76 15.91 6.00
N ASN A 383 3.92 15.37 6.39
CA ASN A 383 4.35 15.36 7.79
C ASN A 383 4.47 16.77 8.38
N ARG A 384 5.01 17.74 7.65
CA ARG A 384 5.08 19.14 8.11
C ARG A 384 3.70 19.72 8.39
N GLN A 385 2.73 19.45 7.51
CA GLN A 385 1.35 19.87 7.72
C GLN A 385 0.72 19.19 8.94
N MET A 386 1.01 17.90 9.16
CA MET A 386 0.54 17.15 10.32
C MET A 386 1.11 17.73 11.63
N VAL A 387 2.41 18.04 11.65
CA VAL A 387 3.08 18.67 12.81
C VAL A 387 2.48 20.04 13.13
N ASP A 388 2.25 20.89 12.13
CA ASP A 388 1.60 22.20 12.30
C ASP A 388 0.21 22.07 12.95
N LYS A 389 -0.51 21.00 12.59
CA LYS A 389 -1.85 20.69 13.10
C LYS A 389 -1.85 19.86 14.38
N LYS A 390 -0.69 19.63 15.01
CA LYS A 390 -0.51 18.83 16.23
C LYS A 390 -1.07 17.40 16.09
N LEU A 391 -0.93 16.83 14.90
CA LEU A 391 -1.23 15.43 14.62
C LEU A 391 0.04 14.60 14.75
N ARG A 392 0.06 13.71 15.72
CA ARG A 392 1.15 12.77 15.98
C ARG A 392 0.90 11.47 15.22
N LEU A 393 1.91 10.99 14.51
CA LEU A 393 1.83 9.70 13.83
C LEU A 393 2.07 8.57 14.83
N VAL A 394 1.32 7.50 14.67
CA VAL A 394 1.52 6.22 15.37
C VAL A 394 1.77 5.18 14.29
N MET A 395 2.88 4.45 14.38
CA MET A 395 3.22 3.43 13.39
C MET A 395 3.95 2.28 14.07
N PRO A 396 3.72 1.02 13.64
CA PRO A 396 4.63 -0.07 13.96
C PRO A 396 6.05 0.25 13.52
N LYS A 397 7.05 -0.24 14.26
CA LYS A 397 8.47 0.00 13.98
C LYS A 397 8.88 -0.30 12.54
N LYS A 398 8.46 -1.46 12.01
CA LYS A 398 8.74 -1.87 10.62
C LYS A 398 8.24 -0.84 9.60
N ILE A 399 7.07 -0.24 9.85
CA ILE A 399 6.47 0.79 8.99
C ILE A 399 7.17 2.13 9.17
N ARG A 400 7.40 2.57 10.41
CA ARG A 400 8.11 3.81 10.71
C ARG A 400 9.47 3.87 10.03
N ASP A 401 10.23 2.77 10.10
CA ASP A 401 11.61 2.70 9.61
C ASP A 401 11.70 2.78 8.07
N THR A 402 10.57 2.64 7.34
CA THR A 402 10.51 2.90 5.89
C THR A 402 10.46 4.38 5.53
N HIS A 403 10.13 5.26 6.48
CA HIS A 403 9.94 6.69 6.22
C HIS A 403 11.23 7.50 6.42
N PRO A 404 11.35 8.70 5.82
CA PRO A 404 12.45 9.62 6.08
C PRO A 404 12.56 10.04 7.56
N ALA A 405 13.77 10.41 8.01
CA ALA A 405 14.04 10.77 9.40
C ALA A 405 13.12 11.89 9.96
N GLU A 406 12.73 12.86 9.12
CA GLU A 406 11.81 13.93 9.51
C GLU A 406 10.42 13.39 9.90
N VAL A 407 9.92 12.39 9.17
CA VAL A 407 8.65 11.71 9.50
C VAL A 407 8.82 10.86 10.75
N GLN A 408 9.92 10.09 10.85
CA GLN A 408 10.20 9.28 12.04
C GLN A 408 10.22 10.11 13.32
N GLY A 409 10.73 11.36 13.26
CA GLY A 409 10.75 12.29 14.39
C GLY A 409 9.36 12.73 14.88
N ASN A 410 8.35 12.71 14.00
CA ASN A 410 6.95 12.96 14.36
C ASN A 410 6.16 11.70 14.75
N THR A 411 6.80 10.53 14.73
CA THR A 411 6.14 9.26 15.00
C THR A 411 6.38 8.80 16.43
N ILE A 412 5.40 8.11 17.01
CA ILE A 412 5.59 7.22 18.16
C ILE A 412 5.31 5.78 17.72
N LEU A 413 5.95 4.80 18.36
CA LEU A 413 5.63 3.40 18.09
C LEU A 413 4.22 3.06 18.56
N PHE A 414 3.59 2.09 17.91
CA PHE A 414 2.25 1.66 18.31
C PHE A 414 2.29 0.99 19.69
N SER A 415 3.31 0.19 19.97
CA SER A 415 3.63 -0.36 21.29
C SER A 415 3.80 0.71 22.37
N ASP A 416 4.52 1.79 22.08
CA ASP A 416 4.65 2.94 22.99
C ASP A 416 3.30 3.63 23.24
N PHE A 417 2.46 3.77 22.21
CA PHE A 417 1.12 4.33 22.36
C PHE A 417 0.25 3.43 23.24
N ILE A 418 0.23 2.13 22.99
CA ILE A 418 -0.50 1.11 23.77
C ILE A 418 -0.07 1.16 25.24
N LYS A 419 1.23 1.22 25.51
CA LYS A 419 1.74 1.39 26.86
C LYS A 419 1.22 2.67 27.51
N ARG A 420 1.32 3.82 26.83
CA ARG A 420 0.85 5.11 27.36
C ARG A 420 -0.63 5.11 27.70
N VAL A 421 -1.48 4.50 26.88
CA VAL A 421 -2.93 4.47 27.14
C VAL A 421 -3.30 3.48 28.25
N SER A 422 -2.51 2.43 28.46
CA SER A 422 -2.70 1.49 29.58
C SER A 422 -2.44 2.13 30.95
N GLU A 423 -1.65 3.20 30.99
CA GLU A 423 -1.27 3.93 32.22
C GLU A 423 -2.21 5.13 32.52
N ILE A 424 -3.28 5.33 31.74
CA ILE A 424 -4.21 6.45 31.93
C ILE A 424 -5.06 6.22 33.20
N PRO A 425 -5.06 7.14 34.18
CA PRO A 425 -5.81 6.99 35.41
C PRO A 425 -7.32 7.09 35.19
N THR A 426 -8.08 6.35 35.98
CA THR A 426 -9.55 6.42 36.06
C THR A 426 -10.00 7.68 36.81
N LEU A 427 -11.30 7.99 36.73
CA LEU A 427 -11.91 9.00 37.61
C LEU A 427 -11.69 8.65 39.10
N ALA A 428 -11.82 7.37 39.44
CA ALA A 428 -11.61 6.89 40.81
C ALA A 428 -10.15 7.09 41.27
N ASP A 429 -9.17 6.80 40.42
CA ASP A 429 -7.74 6.99 40.72
C ASP A 429 -7.39 8.46 40.98
N LEU A 430 -8.13 9.39 40.37
CA LEU A 430 -7.98 10.82 40.55
C LEU A 430 -8.82 11.38 41.71
N GLY A 431 -9.61 10.56 42.40
CA GLY A 431 -10.56 11.02 43.42
C GLY A 431 -11.68 11.89 42.84
N LEU A 432 -12.03 11.67 41.57
CA LEU A 432 -13.04 12.40 40.80
C LEU A 432 -14.30 11.54 40.51
N GLY A 433 -14.41 10.36 41.13
CA GLY A 433 -15.66 9.58 41.14
C GLY A 433 -16.71 10.24 42.03
N ASP A 434 -17.98 10.03 41.70
CA ASP A 434 -19.13 10.50 42.51
C ASP A 434 -19.09 10.01 43.96
#